data_AF-A0A329U5S1-F1
#
_entry.id   AF-A0A329U5S1-F1
#
_cell.length_a   1.000
_cell.length_b   1.000
_cell.length_c   1.000
_cell.angle_alpha   90.00
_cell.angle_beta   90.00
_cell.angle_gamma   90.00
#
_symmetry.space_group_name_H-M   'P 1'
#
loop_
_entity.id
_entity.type
_entity.pdbx_description
1 polymer ?
#
loop_
_entity_poly.entity_id
_entity_poly.type
_entity_poly.pdbx_seq_one_letter_code
_entity_poly.pdbx_strand_id
1 'polypeptide(L)'
;MINLQIVERIKLLNIFNSKAQESKWKNKPANLIFAYFGLDYSDIVSGNYICDTTWADDTQDKKWWYRIRKESEAVINGIYFNIHSYYQSLKEYTAEHTANAEEIIQETKSILSEMITLAEYVIAQYNEVLNNERTEEEFVNLVADALSRINELYCKEGDLDFPPEELREWSQLCSNIISGIHDFSLFYGSQHFLQRTEMNRRQCMNLSIKQYYQDLERLKDYETQ
;
A
#
# COMPACT_ATOMS: atom_id res chain seq x y z
N MET A 1 -26.27 -18.59 11.18
CA MET A 1 -24.85 -18.46 10.77
C MET A 1 -24.56 -16.98 10.54
N ILE A 2 -23.47 -16.44 11.11
CA ILE A 2 -23.20 -14.99 11.11
C ILE A 2 -23.15 -14.37 9.71
N ASN A 3 -22.60 -15.08 8.72
CA ASN A 3 -22.50 -14.57 7.35
C ASN A 3 -23.84 -14.30 6.67
N LEU A 4 -24.84 -15.16 6.87
CA LEU A 4 -26.17 -14.91 6.29
C LEU A 4 -26.78 -13.63 6.86
N GLN A 5 -26.57 -13.37 8.16
CA GLN A 5 -27.01 -12.13 8.79
C GLN A 5 -26.27 -10.91 8.25
N ILE A 6 -24.96 -11.04 7.96
CA ILE A 6 -24.17 -9.99 7.31
C ILE A 6 -24.74 -9.69 5.93
N VAL A 7 -24.94 -10.71 5.10
CA VAL A 7 -25.51 -10.58 3.75
C VAL A 7 -26.86 -9.88 3.80
N GLU A 8 -27.78 -10.32 4.65
CA GLU A 8 -29.10 -9.72 4.81
C GLU A 8 -29.03 -8.24 5.21
N ARG A 9 -28.11 -7.88 6.10
CA ARG A 9 -27.94 -6.50 6.57
C ARG A 9 -27.35 -5.57 5.50
N ILE A 10 -26.39 -6.05 4.71
CA ILE A 10 -25.60 -5.17 3.84
C ILE A 10 -26.06 -5.17 2.39
N LYS A 11 -26.77 -6.21 1.94
CA LYS A 11 -27.14 -6.42 0.53
C LYS A 11 -27.85 -5.22 -0.12
N LEU A 12 -28.61 -4.45 0.66
CA LEU A 12 -29.41 -3.32 0.17
C LEU A 12 -28.85 -1.96 0.57
N LEU A 13 -27.67 -1.91 1.18
CA LEU A 13 -27.06 -0.65 1.61
C LEU A 13 -26.52 0.14 0.41
N ASN A 14 -26.70 1.46 0.44
CA ASN A 14 -26.18 2.41 -0.53
C ASN A 14 -24.89 3.06 0.00
N ILE A 15 -23.82 2.27 0.11
CA ILE A 15 -22.50 2.74 0.57
C ILE A 15 -21.54 2.68 -0.62
N PHE A 16 -20.90 3.80 -0.93
CA PHE A 16 -20.03 3.94 -2.10
C PHE A 16 -18.77 4.71 -1.75
N ASN A 17 -17.63 4.30 -2.33
CA ASN A 17 -16.34 4.96 -2.12
C ASN A 17 -16.13 6.14 -3.07
N SER A 18 -17.01 6.32 -4.07
CA SER A 18 -16.93 7.43 -5.01
C SER A 18 -18.27 7.74 -5.69
N LYS A 19 -18.39 8.95 -6.22
CA LYS A 19 -19.55 9.37 -7.04
C LYS A 19 -19.74 8.49 -8.28
N ALA A 20 -18.64 8.00 -8.87
CA ALA A 20 -18.68 7.11 -10.02
C ALA A 20 -19.31 5.75 -9.67
N GLN A 21 -18.95 5.19 -8.50
CA GLN A 21 -19.58 3.96 -8.00
C GLN A 21 -21.06 4.19 -7.69
N GLU A 22 -21.40 5.27 -6.99
CA GLU A 22 -22.79 5.62 -6.67
C GLU A 22 -23.63 5.72 -7.95
N SER A 23 -23.18 6.48 -8.95
CA SER A 23 -23.92 6.64 -10.22
C SER A 23 -24.21 5.30 -10.92
N LYS A 24 -23.36 4.30 -10.73
CA LYS A 24 -23.50 2.99 -11.39
C LYS A 24 -24.34 2.00 -10.58
N TRP A 25 -24.24 2.04 -9.26
CA TRP A 25 -24.69 0.98 -8.36
C TRP A 25 -25.80 1.39 -7.39
N LYS A 26 -26.14 2.67 -7.30
CA LYS A 26 -27.21 3.17 -6.43
C LYS A 26 -28.51 2.41 -6.62
N ASN A 27 -29.10 2.01 -5.49
CA ASN A 27 -30.35 1.25 -5.37
C ASN A 27 -30.31 -0.14 -6.06
N LYS A 28 -29.13 -0.65 -6.39
CA LYS A 28 -28.98 -2.03 -6.86
C LYS A 28 -28.53 -2.91 -5.68
N PRO A 29 -29.13 -4.09 -5.49
CA PRO A 29 -28.66 -5.02 -4.48
C PRO A 29 -27.23 -5.48 -4.81
N ALA A 30 -26.41 -5.69 -3.79
CA ALA A 30 -25.14 -6.39 -3.94
C ALA A 30 -25.41 -7.80 -4.47
N ASN A 31 -24.69 -8.17 -5.52
CA ASN A 31 -24.74 -9.49 -6.15
C ASN A 31 -23.53 -10.37 -5.78
N LEU A 32 -22.51 -9.76 -5.15
CA LEU A 32 -21.31 -10.42 -4.62
C LEU A 32 -20.91 -9.72 -3.33
N ILE A 33 -20.66 -10.49 -2.28
CA ILE A 33 -20.27 -10.00 -0.94
C ILE A 33 -19.08 -10.82 -0.47
N PHE A 34 -18.03 -10.11 -0.06
CA PHE A 34 -16.87 -10.68 0.62
C PHE A 34 -16.90 -10.28 2.09
N ALA A 35 -16.64 -11.22 2.99
CA ALA A 35 -16.48 -10.94 4.41
C ALA A 35 -15.21 -11.60 4.94
N TYR A 36 -14.41 -10.83 5.67
CA TYR A 36 -13.13 -11.22 6.24
C TYR A 36 -13.24 -11.26 7.76
N PHE A 37 -12.74 -12.32 8.37
CA PHE A 37 -12.87 -12.61 9.78
C PHE A 37 -11.51 -12.64 10.45
N GLY A 38 -11.31 -11.80 11.47
CA GLY A 38 -10.23 -11.89 12.44
C GLY A 38 -10.75 -12.46 13.77
N LEU A 39 -9.85 -12.99 14.60
CA LEU A 39 -10.16 -13.42 15.96
C LEU A 39 -10.05 -12.27 16.97
N ASP A 40 -9.24 -11.25 16.67
CA ASP A 40 -9.09 -10.03 17.46
C ASP A 40 -8.93 -8.79 16.57
N TYR A 41 -8.80 -7.62 17.19
CA TYR A 41 -8.66 -6.35 16.48
C TYR A 41 -7.36 -6.27 15.66
N SER A 42 -6.28 -6.88 16.17
CA SER A 42 -4.98 -6.86 15.49
C SER A 42 -5.03 -7.59 14.15
N ASP A 43 -5.83 -8.65 14.04
CA ASP A 43 -6.07 -9.37 12.78
C ASP A 43 -6.78 -8.49 11.74
N ILE A 44 -7.66 -7.58 12.19
CA ILE A 44 -8.38 -6.65 11.30
C ILE A 44 -7.44 -5.56 10.78
N VAL A 45 -6.60 -5.00 11.66
CA VAL A 45 -5.68 -3.93 11.30
C VAL A 45 -4.52 -4.44 10.44
N SER A 46 -3.98 -5.62 10.75
CA SER A 46 -2.86 -6.23 10.00
C SER A 46 -3.29 -6.95 8.72
N GLY A 47 -4.59 -7.22 8.55
CA GLY A 47 -5.11 -8.00 7.43
C GLY A 47 -4.81 -9.50 7.52
N ASN A 48 -4.32 -10.01 8.66
CA ASN A 48 -4.14 -11.44 8.89
C ASN A 48 -5.45 -12.11 9.32
N TYR A 49 -6.34 -12.35 8.36
CA TYR A 49 -7.64 -12.97 8.62
C TYR A 49 -7.53 -14.49 8.79
N ILE A 50 -8.28 -15.07 9.74
CA ILE A 50 -8.40 -16.52 9.90
C ILE A 50 -9.25 -17.15 8.78
N CYS A 51 -10.21 -16.38 8.26
CA CYS A 51 -11.13 -16.86 7.25
C CYS A 51 -11.66 -15.69 6.41
N ASP A 52 -11.79 -15.92 5.11
CA ASP A 52 -12.64 -15.11 4.24
C ASP A 52 -13.81 -15.94 3.71
N THR A 53 -14.88 -15.25 3.37
CA THR A 53 -16.07 -15.87 2.81
C THR A 53 -16.61 -15.08 1.64
N THR A 54 -17.21 -15.81 0.70
CA THR A 54 -17.81 -15.23 -0.50
C THR A 54 -19.27 -15.68 -0.58
N TRP A 55 -20.17 -14.71 -0.63
CA TRP A 55 -21.57 -14.91 -1.01
C TRP A 55 -21.80 -14.33 -2.39
N ALA A 56 -22.40 -15.11 -3.28
CA ALA A 56 -22.76 -14.71 -4.63
C ALA A 56 -24.25 -14.98 -4.87
N ASP A 57 -24.94 -14.05 -5.51
CA ASP A 57 -26.33 -14.27 -5.92
C ASP A 57 -26.40 -15.16 -7.18
N ASP A 58 -27.62 -15.44 -7.65
CA ASP A 58 -27.84 -16.33 -8.80
C ASP A 58 -27.48 -15.70 -10.16
N THR A 59 -27.15 -14.40 -10.19
CA THR A 59 -26.67 -13.72 -11.40
C THR A 59 -25.17 -13.88 -11.62
N GLN A 60 -24.45 -14.39 -10.61
CA GLN A 60 -23.01 -14.58 -10.64
C GLN A 60 -22.62 -16.03 -10.99
N ASP A 61 -21.40 -16.21 -11.52
CA ASP A 61 -20.84 -17.53 -11.77
C ASP A 61 -20.37 -18.19 -10.46
N LYS A 62 -21.29 -18.87 -9.78
CA LYS A 62 -21.00 -19.63 -8.55
C LYS A 62 -19.96 -20.73 -8.76
N LYS A 63 -19.80 -21.29 -9.97
CA LYS A 63 -18.77 -22.31 -10.23
C LYS A 63 -17.37 -21.69 -10.17
N TRP A 64 -17.22 -20.45 -10.63
CA TRP A 64 -15.97 -19.71 -10.49
C TRP A 64 -15.73 -19.30 -9.04
N TRP A 65 -16.71 -18.64 -8.42
CA TRP A 65 -16.55 -18.04 -7.09
C TRP A 65 -16.44 -19.08 -5.96
N TYR A 66 -17.10 -20.24 -6.07
CA TYR A 66 -17.15 -21.25 -5.01
C TYR A 66 -16.27 -22.48 -5.32
N ARG A 67 -15.28 -22.31 -6.21
CA ARG A 67 -14.38 -23.40 -6.59
C ARG A 67 -13.49 -23.80 -5.42
N ILE A 68 -13.69 -25.03 -4.94
CA ILE A 68 -12.84 -25.67 -3.93
C ILE A 68 -11.56 -26.19 -4.57
N ARG A 69 -10.42 -25.85 -3.99
CA ARG A 69 -9.05 -26.17 -4.42
C ARG A 69 -8.22 -26.82 -3.32
N LYS A 70 -8.52 -26.55 -2.06
CA LYS A 70 -7.82 -27.07 -0.88
C LYS A 70 -8.81 -27.56 0.17
N GLU A 71 -8.33 -28.40 1.08
CA GLU A 71 -9.16 -28.99 2.15
C GLU A 71 -9.72 -27.96 3.13
N SER A 72 -9.07 -26.79 3.24
CA SER A 72 -9.51 -25.71 4.11
C SER A 72 -10.63 -24.84 3.51
N GLU A 73 -11.14 -25.20 2.34
CA GLU A 73 -12.25 -24.53 1.66
C GLU A 73 -13.52 -25.38 1.68
N ALA A 74 -14.67 -24.73 1.86
CA ALA A 74 -15.95 -25.43 1.89
C ALA A 74 -17.10 -24.52 1.46
N VAL A 75 -18.17 -25.13 0.92
CA VAL A 75 -19.45 -24.44 0.74
C VAL A 75 -20.40 -24.88 1.84
N ILE A 76 -20.76 -23.96 2.72
CA ILE A 76 -21.64 -24.22 3.88
C ILE A 76 -22.85 -23.30 3.75
N ASN A 77 -24.05 -23.87 3.70
CA ASN A 77 -25.31 -23.13 3.56
C ASN A 77 -25.31 -22.13 2.37
N GLY A 78 -24.72 -22.53 1.24
CA GLY A 78 -24.69 -21.71 0.02
C GLY A 78 -23.71 -20.53 0.06
N ILE A 79 -22.82 -20.49 1.04
CA ILE A 79 -21.72 -19.52 1.15
C ILE A 79 -20.40 -20.28 1.03
N TYR A 80 -19.47 -19.72 0.27
CA TYR A 80 -18.11 -20.22 0.19
C TYR A 80 -17.28 -19.71 1.36
N PHE A 81 -16.52 -20.60 1.97
CA PHE A 81 -15.59 -20.36 3.05
C PHE A 81 -14.18 -20.76 2.61
N ASN A 82 -13.23 -19.90 2.91
CA ASN A 82 -11.80 -20.19 2.81
C ASN A 82 -11.17 -19.97 4.19
N ILE A 83 -10.78 -21.04 4.86
CA ILE A 83 -10.04 -20.98 6.11
C ILE A 83 -8.55 -20.91 5.77
N HIS A 84 -7.85 -19.93 6.34
CA HIS A 84 -6.44 -19.70 6.09
C HIS A 84 -5.59 -20.60 6.97
N SER A 85 -5.09 -21.70 6.40
CA SER A 85 -4.22 -22.66 7.10
C SER A 85 -2.92 -22.04 7.62
N TYR A 86 -2.49 -20.92 7.02
CA TYR A 86 -1.28 -20.19 7.38
C TYR A 86 -1.51 -19.12 8.47
N TYR A 87 -2.76 -18.89 8.90
CA TYR A 87 -3.11 -17.81 9.84
C TYR A 87 -2.25 -17.81 11.10
N GLN A 88 -2.13 -18.98 11.75
CA GLN A 88 -1.39 -19.12 13.00
C GLN A 88 0.11 -18.86 12.79
N SER A 89 0.69 -19.42 11.74
CA SER A 89 2.11 -19.22 11.41
C SER A 89 2.45 -17.77 11.10
N LEU A 90 1.58 -17.05 10.37
CA LEU A 90 1.77 -15.61 10.15
C LEU A 90 1.66 -14.82 11.45
N LYS A 91 0.71 -15.19 12.33
CA LYS A 91 0.52 -14.51 13.61
C LYS A 91 1.73 -14.67 14.53
N GLU A 92 2.29 -15.89 14.61
CA GLU A 92 3.51 -16.18 15.34
C GLU A 92 4.71 -15.44 14.74
N TYR A 93 4.87 -15.49 13.41
CA TYR A 93 5.94 -14.79 12.71
C TYR A 93 5.93 -13.27 12.96
N THR A 94 4.77 -12.64 12.84
CA THR A 94 4.63 -11.20 13.12
C THR A 94 4.96 -10.89 14.57
N ALA A 95 4.51 -11.70 15.53
CA ALA A 95 4.83 -11.49 16.94
C ALA A 95 6.34 -11.62 17.24
N GLU A 96 7.02 -12.56 16.58
CA GLU A 96 8.48 -12.78 16.70
C GLU A 96 9.32 -11.67 16.05
N HIS A 97 8.78 -11.00 15.02
CA HIS A 97 9.46 -9.95 14.25
C HIS A 97 8.80 -8.58 14.44
N THR A 98 8.14 -8.36 15.58
CA THR A 98 7.70 -7.01 15.97
C THR A 98 8.78 -6.42 16.87
N ALA A 99 9.45 -5.37 16.38
CA ALA A 99 10.49 -4.70 17.14
C ALA A 99 9.90 -3.79 18.22
N ASN A 100 10.77 -3.31 19.11
CA ASN A 100 10.34 -2.37 20.12
C ASN A 100 10.11 -0.96 19.52
N ALA A 101 9.25 -0.18 20.17
CA ALA A 101 8.82 1.12 19.66
C ALA A 101 9.99 2.11 19.47
N GLU A 102 10.95 2.14 20.40
CA GLU A 102 12.07 3.08 20.34
C GLU A 102 13.04 2.76 19.20
N GLU A 103 13.35 1.47 19.00
CA GLU A 103 14.18 0.97 17.90
C GLU A 103 13.56 1.32 16.55
N ILE A 104 12.28 1.00 16.34
CA ILE A 104 11.56 1.31 15.10
C ILE A 104 11.55 2.81 14.83
N ILE A 105 11.23 3.63 15.84
CA ILE A 105 11.23 5.09 15.67
C ILE A 105 12.62 5.58 15.25
N GLN A 106 13.68 5.10 15.91
CA GLN A 106 15.04 5.52 15.63
C GLN A 106 15.47 5.12 14.22
N GLU A 107 15.27 3.87 13.83
CA GLU A 107 15.69 3.35 12.53
C GLU A 107 14.91 3.98 11.38
N THR A 108 13.58 4.04 11.49
CA THR A 108 12.72 4.68 10.49
C THR A 108 13.05 6.16 10.34
N LYS A 109 13.24 6.92 11.44
CA LYS A 109 13.63 8.34 11.35
C LYS A 109 15.00 8.55 10.72
N SER A 110 15.95 7.67 11.01
CA SER A 110 17.28 7.71 10.38
C SER A 110 17.17 7.54 8.87
N ILE A 111 16.41 6.54 8.40
CA ILE A 111 16.20 6.30 6.97
C ILE A 111 15.45 7.47 6.33
N LEU A 112 14.34 7.90 6.95
CA LEU A 112 13.49 8.96 6.43
C LEU A 112 14.24 10.28 6.27
N SER A 113 15.07 10.66 7.26
CA SER A 113 15.86 11.89 7.19
C SER A 113 16.86 11.88 6.04
N GLU A 114 17.50 10.73 5.79
CA GLU A 114 18.44 10.58 4.68
C GLU A 114 17.70 10.59 3.33
N MET A 115 16.58 9.87 3.24
CA MET A 115 15.71 9.84 2.07
C MET A 115 15.22 11.25 1.69
N ILE A 116 14.74 12.04 2.65
CA ILE A 116 14.30 13.43 2.43
C ILE A 116 15.46 14.30 1.91
N THR A 117 16.65 14.17 2.49
CA THR A 117 17.83 14.93 2.06
C THR A 117 18.19 14.63 0.60
N LEU A 118 18.16 13.35 0.22
CA LEU A 118 18.41 12.92 -1.15
C LEU A 118 17.30 13.36 -2.10
N ALA A 119 16.03 13.29 -1.66
CA ALA A 119 14.89 13.74 -2.43
C ALA A 119 14.99 15.23 -2.77
N GLU A 120 15.24 16.09 -1.80
CA GLU A 120 15.39 17.53 -2.02
C GLU A 120 16.58 17.86 -2.94
N TYR A 121 17.69 17.12 -2.82
CA TYR A 121 18.80 17.23 -3.76
C TYR A 121 18.36 16.91 -5.20
N VAL A 122 17.73 15.75 -5.41
CA VAL A 122 17.25 15.32 -6.73
C VAL A 122 16.24 16.31 -7.30
N ILE A 123 15.30 16.80 -6.49
CA ILE A 123 14.30 17.79 -6.89
C ILE A 123 14.96 19.10 -7.31
N ALA A 124 15.94 19.59 -6.56
CA ALA A 124 16.68 20.80 -6.93
C ALA A 124 17.37 20.64 -8.28
N GLN A 125 18.04 19.50 -8.50
CA GLN A 125 18.70 19.21 -9.78
C GLN A 125 17.71 19.05 -10.93
N TYR A 126 16.52 18.51 -10.68
CA TYR A 126 15.45 18.36 -11.66
C TYR A 126 14.81 19.70 -12.03
N ASN A 127 14.71 20.63 -11.09
CA ASN A 127 14.20 21.98 -11.37
C ASN A 127 15.07 22.74 -12.37
N GLU A 128 16.39 22.53 -12.38
CA GLU A 128 17.28 23.09 -13.41
C GLU A 128 16.96 22.54 -14.82
N VAL A 129 16.52 21.28 -14.92
CA VAL A 129 16.03 20.70 -16.18
C VAL A 129 14.74 21.38 -16.61
N LEU A 130 13.81 21.60 -15.68
CA LEU A 130 12.54 22.28 -15.97
C LEU A 130 12.76 23.73 -16.42
N ASN A 131 13.79 24.40 -15.90
CA ASN A 131 14.19 25.75 -16.29
C ASN A 131 14.99 25.81 -17.60
N ASN A 132 15.30 24.66 -18.22
CA ASN A 132 16.17 24.51 -19.38
C ASN A 132 17.62 25.00 -19.14
N GLU A 133 18.05 24.99 -17.88
CA GLU A 133 19.44 25.29 -17.48
C GLU A 133 20.32 24.03 -17.56
N ARG A 134 19.68 22.84 -17.61
CA ARG A 134 20.35 21.55 -17.72
C ARG A 134 19.58 20.59 -18.65
N THR A 135 20.30 19.71 -19.33
CA THR A 135 19.69 18.61 -20.09
C THR A 135 19.30 17.43 -19.20
N GLU A 136 18.36 16.58 -19.66
CA GLU A 136 18.02 15.36 -18.90
C GLU A 136 19.20 14.38 -18.79
N GLU A 137 20.07 14.31 -19.80
CA GLU A 137 21.25 13.43 -19.77
C GLU A 137 22.25 13.86 -18.70
N GLU A 138 22.54 15.16 -18.59
CA GLU A 138 23.38 15.71 -17.53
C GLU A 138 22.77 15.49 -16.15
N PHE A 139 21.44 15.68 -16.02
CA PHE A 139 20.72 15.42 -14.78
C PHE A 139 20.87 13.97 -14.33
N VAL A 140 20.58 13.00 -15.20
CA VAL A 140 20.66 11.56 -14.89
C VAL A 140 22.06 11.18 -14.39
N ASN A 141 23.11 11.67 -15.05
CA ASN A 141 24.48 11.40 -14.63
C ASN A 141 24.80 12.03 -13.27
N LEU A 142 24.33 13.24 -13.01
CA LEU A 142 24.60 13.95 -11.76
C LEU A 142 23.90 13.34 -10.55
N VAL A 143 22.68 12.81 -10.73
CA VAL A 143 21.89 12.25 -9.62
C VAL A 143 22.06 10.73 -9.47
N ALA A 144 22.85 10.08 -10.31
CA ALA A 144 22.98 8.62 -10.33
C ALA A 144 23.31 8.01 -8.96
N ASP A 145 24.30 8.55 -8.25
CA ASP A 145 24.69 8.07 -6.92
C ASP A 145 23.59 8.30 -5.88
N ALA A 146 22.90 9.44 -5.95
CA ALA A 146 21.77 9.73 -5.07
C ALA A 146 20.59 8.76 -5.30
N LEU A 147 20.28 8.45 -6.55
CA LEU A 147 19.23 7.48 -6.91
C LEU A 147 19.61 6.05 -6.49
N SER A 148 20.89 5.67 -6.62
CA SER A 148 21.39 4.38 -6.11
C SER A 148 21.22 4.30 -4.60
N ARG A 149 21.58 5.36 -3.88
CA ARG A 149 21.43 5.42 -2.42
C ARG A 149 19.97 5.39 -1.96
N ILE A 150 19.07 6.08 -2.68
CA ILE A 150 17.63 5.99 -2.47
C ILE A 150 17.14 4.54 -2.56
N ASN A 151 17.60 3.79 -3.57
CA ASN A 151 17.22 2.38 -3.72
C ASN A 151 17.72 1.50 -2.58
N GLU A 152 18.96 1.70 -2.10
CA GLU A 152 19.48 1.00 -0.93
C GLU A 152 18.67 1.27 0.34
N LEU A 153 18.31 2.55 0.58
CA LEU A 153 17.53 2.96 1.74
C LEU A 153 16.09 2.42 1.69
N TYR A 154 15.48 2.38 0.50
CA TYR A 154 14.17 1.76 0.31
C TYR A 154 14.21 0.26 0.64
N CYS A 155 15.23 -0.47 0.15
CA CYS A 155 15.40 -1.88 0.53
C CYS A 155 15.63 -2.04 2.04
N LYS A 156 16.45 -1.18 2.64
CA LYS A 156 16.70 -1.21 4.08
C LYS A 156 15.44 -0.97 4.92
N GLU A 157 14.54 -0.11 4.46
CA GLU A 157 13.25 0.11 5.13
C GLU A 157 12.35 -1.13 5.05
N GLY A 158 12.31 -1.79 3.90
CA GLY A 158 11.56 -3.04 3.74
C GLY A 158 12.12 -4.22 4.52
N ASP A 159 13.39 -4.15 4.96
CA ASP A 159 14.05 -5.13 5.81
C ASP A 159 13.88 -4.85 7.32
N LEU A 160 13.21 -3.75 7.70
CA LEU A 160 12.90 -3.46 9.11
C LEU A 160 11.88 -4.47 9.66
N ASP A 161 12.00 -4.74 10.96
CA ASP A 161 10.99 -5.49 11.70
C ASP A 161 9.65 -4.73 11.70
N PHE A 162 8.57 -5.46 11.98
CA PHE A 162 7.23 -4.88 12.01
C PHE A 162 7.11 -3.84 13.13
N PRO A 163 6.43 -2.70 12.88
CA PRO A 163 6.13 -1.74 13.93
C PRO A 163 5.13 -2.33 14.93
N PRO A 164 5.24 -2.00 16.22
CA PRO A 164 4.20 -2.31 17.19
C PRO A 164 2.89 -1.61 16.82
N GLU A 165 1.78 -2.09 17.39
CA GLU A 165 0.42 -1.70 16.97
C GLU A 165 0.20 -0.19 16.99
N GLU A 166 0.65 0.47 18.04
CA GLU A 166 0.55 1.91 18.26
C GLU A 166 1.34 2.76 17.25
N LEU A 167 2.33 2.16 16.56
CA LEU A 167 3.16 2.84 15.57
C LEU A 167 2.80 2.51 14.13
N ARG A 168 1.82 1.63 13.88
CA ARG A 168 1.46 1.19 12.52
C ARG A 168 1.11 2.35 11.58
N GLU A 169 0.27 3.28 12.03
CA GLU A 169 -0.14 4.44 11.20
C GLU A 169 1.04 5.37 10.93
N TRP A 170 1.81 5.70 11.97
CA TRP A 170 3.03 6.51 11.82
C TRP A 170 4.03 5.89 10.85
N SER A 171 4.33 4.59 11.02
CA SER A 171 5.23 3.85 10.15
C SER A 171 4.74 3.86 8.70
N GLN A 172 3.44 3.64 8.47
CA GLN A 172 2.86 3.66 7.13
C GLN A 172 2.99 5.04 6.47
N LEU A 173 2.82 6.14 7.23
CA LEU A 173 3.04 7.49 6.71
C LEU A 173 4.50 7.71 6.29
N CYS A 174 5.46 7.21 7.07
CA CYS A 174 6.88 7.22 6.71
C CYS A 174 7.15 6.38 5.45
N SER A 175 6.64 5.15 5.38
CA SER A 175 6.81 4.26 4.22
C SER A 175 6.22 4.86 2.93
N ASN A 176 5.12 5.61 3.03
CA ASN A 176 4.53 6.31 1.88
C ASN A 176 5.48 7.37 1.31
N ILE A 177 6.12 8.16 2.19
CA ILE A 177 7.12 9.16 1.78
C ILE A 177 8.32 8.46 1.14
N ILE A 178 8.85 7.42 1.78
CA ILE A 178 10.02 6.66 1.31
C ILE A 178 9.72 6.03 -0.07
N SER A 179 8.54 5.44 -0.25
CA SER A 179 8.09 4.87 -1.53
C SER A 179 7.95 5.95 -2.61
N GLY A 180 7.36 7.10 -2.27
CA GLY A 180 7.23 8.23 -3.21
C GLY A 180 8.56 8.84 -3.65
N ILE A 181 9.59 8.78 -2.79
CA ILE A 181 10.95 9.17 -3.14
C ILE A 181 11.61 8.09 -4.01
N HIS A 182 11.40 6.81 -3.70
CA HIS A 182 11.94 5.70 -4.48
C HIS A 182 11.49 5.73 -5.95
N ASP A 183 10.26 6.18 -6.21
CA ASP A 183 9.73 6.40 -7.56
C ASP A 183 10.66 7.27 -8.44
N PHE A 184 11.42 8.20 -7.86
CA PHE A 184 12.37 9.04 -8.62
C PHE A 184 13.40 8.18 -9.35
N SER A 185 13.84 7.09 -8.70
CA SER A 185 14.77 6.11 -9.28
C SER A 185 14.15 5.29 -10.41
N LEU A 186 12.83 5.09 -10.41
CA LEU A 186 12.11 4.33 -11.43
C LEU A 186 11.99 5.09 -12.76
N PHE A 187 11.99 6.43 -12.72
CA PHE A 187 11.82 7.26 -13.91
C PHE A 187 13.15 7.76 -14.49
N TYR A 188 14.11 8.10 -13.62
CA TYR A 188 15.39 8.67 -14.00
C TYR A 188 16.60 7.81 -13.62
N GLY A 189 16.39 6.60 -13.09
CA GLY A 189 17.45 5.61 -12.97
C GLY A 189 18.00 5.21 -14.34
N SER A 190 19.33 5.08 -14.45
CA SER A 190 20.03 4.85 -15.72
C SER A 190 19.51 3.62 -16.47
N GLN A 191 19.13 2.55 -15.75
CA GLN A 191 18.55 1.34 -16.34
C GLN A 191 17.14 1.52 -16.96
N HIS A 192 16.39 2.56 -16.56
CA HIS A 192 15.00 2.79 -16.97
C HIS A 192 14.83 4.01 -17.88
N PHE A 193 15.81 4.91 -17.91
CA PHE A 193 15.71 6.20 -18.60
C PHE A 193 15.27 6.06 -20.07
N LEU A 194 15.90 5.18 -20.85
CA LEU A 194 15.59 4.99 -22.28
C LEU A 194 14.31 4.16 -22.54
N GLN A 195 13.69 3.59 -21.52
CA GLN A 195 12.48 2.76 -21.67
C GLN A 195 11.19 3.59 -21.77
N ARG A 196 11.26 4.89 -21.45
CA ARG A 196 10.13 5.82 -21.42
C ARG A 196 10.39 7.00 -22.36
N THR A 197 9.33 7.70 -22.75
CA THR A 197 9.47 9.00 -23.42
C THR A 197 9.80 10.07 -22.39
N GLU A 198 10.50 11.12 -22.81
CA GLU A 198 10.79 12.29 -21.98
C GLU A 198 9.52 12.88 -21.34
N MET A 199 8.48 13.08 -22.14
CA MET A 199 7.19 13.57 -21.65
C MET A 199 6.62 12.68 -20.54
N ASN A 200 6.71 11.35 -20.68
CA ASN A 200 6.22 10.43 -19.66
C ASN A 200 7.07 10.52 -18.38
N ARG A 201 8.41 10.56 -18.48
CA ARG A 201 9.29 10.69 -17.31
C ARG A 201 8.99 11.95 -16.52
N ARG A 202 8.88 13.09 -17.20
CA ARG A 202 8.56 14.38 -16.56
C ARG A 202 7.19 14.37 -15.90
N GLN A 203 6.17 13.80 -16.54
CA GLN A 203 4.84 13.69 -15.96
C GLN A 203 4.84 12.83 -14.68
N CYS A 204 5.50 11.67 -14.72
CA CYS A 204 5.62 10.79 -13.57
C CYS A 204 6.39 11.46 -12.42
N MET A 205 7.55 12.07 -12.72
CA MET A 205 8.36 12.78 -11.72
C MET A 205 7.57 13.92 -11.07
N ASN A 206 6.87 14.74 -11.86
CA ASN A 206 6.06 15.85 -11.32
C ASN A 206 4.93 15.34 -10.41
N LEU A 207 4.31 14.21 -10.73
CA LEU A 207 3.28 13.59 -9.88
C LEU A 207 3.87 13.05 -8.58
N SER A 208 5.01 12.36 -8.63
CA SER A 208 5.66 11.81 -7.44
C SER A 208 6.19 12.94 -6.54
N ILE A 209 6.76 14.02 -7.08
CA ILE A 209 7.16 15.20 -6.29
C ILE A 209 5.95 15.82 -5.57
N LYS A 210 4.82 15.97 -6.29
CA LYS A 210 3.60 16.49 -5.68
C LYS A 210 3.11 15.58 -4.55
N GLN A 211 3.10 14.27 -4.75
CA GLN A 211 2.68 13.29 -3.75
C GLN A 211 3.60 13.31 -2.53
N TYR A 212 4.92 13.37 -2.74
CA TYR A 212 5.94 13.51 -1.70
C TYR A 212 5.66 14.69 -0.76
N TYR A 213 5.44 15.90 -1.29
CA TYR A 213 5.13 17.06 -0.44
C TYR A 213 3.78 16.92 0.28
N GLN A 214 2.79 16.26 -0.33
CA GLN A 214 1.51 15.98 0.33
C GLN A 214 1.66 15.00 1.50
N ASP A 215 2.51 13.98 1.35
CA ASP A 215 2.76 13.01 2.40
C ASP A 215 3.62 13.57 3.53
N LEU A 216 4.55 14.49 3.24
CA LEU A 216 5.25 15.26 4.27
C LEU A 216 4.30 16.08 5.16
N GLU A 217 3.35 16.81 4.56
CA GLU A 217 2.36 17.57 5.34
C GLU A 217 1.44 16.64 6.14
N ARG A 218 1.05 15.48 5.59
CA ARG A 218 0.26 14.48 6.35
C ARG A 218 1.01 13.95 7.56
N LEU A 219 2.30 13.62 7.42
CA LEU A 219 3.12 13.14 8.55
C LEU A 219 3.25 14.24 9.62
N LYS A 220 3.49 15.47 9.20
CA LYS A 220 3.56 16.62 10.12
C LYS A 220 2.24 16.88 10.85
N ASP A 221 1.11 16.81 10.15
CA ASP A 221 -0.22 16.93 10.77
C ASP A 221 -0.50 15.79 11.75
N TYR A 222 0.01 14.58 11.49
CA TYR A 222 -0.10 13.45 12.41
C TYR A 222 0.77 13.65 13.66
N GLU A 223 2.02 14.09 13.52
CA GLU A 223 2.96 14.29 14.65
C GLU A 223 2.63 15.50 15.54
N THR A 224 1.75 16.39 15.09
CA THR A 224 1.37 17.60 15.84
C THR A 224 -0.01 17.52 16.52
N GLN A 225 -0.71 16.39 16.36
CA GLN A 225 -1.95 16.07 17.09
C GLN A 225 -1.66 15.62 18.53
#